data_AF-A0A6H9I0K9-F1
#
_entry.id   AF-A0A6H9I0K9-F1
#
_cell.length_a   1.000
_cell.length_b   1.000
_cell.length_c   1.000
_cell.angle_alpha   90.00
_cell.angle_beta   90.00
_cell.angle_gamma   90.00
#
_symmetry.space_group_name_H-M   'P 1'
#
loop_
_entity.id
_entity.type
_entity.pdbx_description
1 polymer ?
#
loop_
_entity_poly.entity_id
_entity_poly.type
_entity_poly.pdbx_seq_one_letter_code
_entity_poly.pdbx_strand_id
1 'polypeptide(L)'
;MANAKQIANAVAGSYGKDAGDGLLKLLAGHWGAVKALTDSAKSKSVAGEDKAMNDLGMNAGAIAKFLAGANPNWKESDLDSALLMHGGDHRKQVDLMMSRAPKGEQGAAWTEMQHHMDMIADALADGIAKQFPDKAN
;
A
#
# COMPACT_ATOMS: atom_id res chain seq x y z
N MET A 1 3.25 -7.40 8.48
CA MET A 1 3.00 -8.64 7.69
C MET A 1 1.61 -9.26 7.88
N ALA A 2 0.98 -9.17 9.06
CA ALA A 2 -0.37 -9.70 9.25
C ALA A 2 -1.40 -9.06 8.29
N ASN A 3 -1.40 -7.73 8.17
CA ASN A 3 -2.33 -6.99 7.31
C ASN A 3 -2.15 -7.35 5.83
N ALA A 4 -0.91 -7.46 5.34
CA ALA A 4 -0.63 -7.86 3.95
C ALA A 4 -1.17 -9.27 3.61
N LYS A 5 -1.06 -10.21 4.56
CA LYS A 5 -1.63 -11.57 4.40
C LYS A 5 -3.15 -11.55 4.40
N GLN A 6 -3.78 -10.71 5.23
CA GLN A 6 -5.24 -10.57 5.25
C GLN A 6 -5.78 -10.02 3.92
N ILE A 7 -5.14 -8.97 3.39
CA ILE A 7 -5.49 -8.40 2.07
C ILE A 7 -5.30 -9.45 0.97
N ALA A 8 -4.16 -10.14 0.95
CA ALA A 8 -3.91 -11.21 -0.03
C ALA A 8 -4.92 -12.36 0.07
N ASN A 9 -5.33 -12.76 1.27
CA ASN A 9 -6.33 -13.80 1.49
C ASN A 9 -7.74 -13.37 1.05
N ALA A 10 -8.11 -12.10 1.26
CA ALA A 10 -9.38 -11.55 0.78
C ALA A 10 -9.45 -11.62 -0.75
N VAL A 11 -8.38 -11.23 -1.43
CA VAL A 11 -8.25 -11.37 -2.89
C VAL A 11 -8.26 -12.84 -3.31
N ALA A 12 -7.58 -13.72 -2.57
CA ALA A 12 -7.56 -15.15 -2.87
C ALA A 12 -8.95 -15.80 -2.80
N GLY A 13 -9.82 -15.38 -1.88
CA GLY A 13 -11.20 -15.89 -1.77
C GLY A 13 -12.06 -15.60 -3.01
N SER A 14 -11.80 -14.47 -3.67
CA SER A 14 -12.55 -14.03 -4.84
C SER A 14 -11.92 -14.50 -6.16
N TYR A 15 -10.59 -14.39 -6.27
CA TYR A 15 -9.83 -14.56 -7.53
C TYR A 15 -8.94 -15.82 -7.57
N GLY A 16 -8.92 -16.61 -6.50
CA GLY A 16 -8.13 -17.84 -6.42
C GLY A 16 -6.71 -17.64 -5.87
N LYS A 17 -6.05 -18.76 -5.58
CA LYS A 17 -4.76 -18.79 -4.86
C LYS A 17 -3.65 -18.02 -5.57
N ASP A 18 -3.54 -18.17 -6.89
CA ASP A 18 -2.48 -17.51 -7.67
C ASP A 18 -2.60 -15.98 -7.63
N ALA A 19 -3.84 -15.46 -7.60
CA ALA A 19 -4.08 -14.03 -7.43
C ALA A 19 -3.66 -13.54 -6.03
N GLY A 20 -3.97 -14.31 -4.99
CA GLY A 20 -3.53 -14.02 -3.63
C GLY A 20 -2.00 -14.04 -3.48
N ASP A 21 -1.33 -15.04 -4.03
CA ASP A 21 0.13 -15.17 -4.00
C ASP A 21 0.82 -14.03 -4.79
N GLY A 22 0.26 -13.68 -5.96
CA GLY A 22 0.72 -12.55 -6.76
C GLY A 22 0.65 -11.22 -6.00
N LEU A 23 -0.50 -10.95 -5.36
CA LEU A 23 -0.66 -9.75 -4.55
C LEU A 23 0.27 -9.75 -3.33
N LEU A 24 0.41 -10.88 -2.64
CA LEU A 24 1.31 -11.00 -1.49
C LEU A 24 2.77 -10.68 -1.88
N LYS A 25 3.22 -11.13 -3.05
CA LYS A 25 4.56 -10.81 -3.57
C LYS A 25 4.72 -9.30 -3.81
N LEU A 26 3.71 -8.64 -4.38
CA LEU A 26 3.74 -7.21 -4.60
C LEU A 26 3.75 -6.42 -3.29
N LEU A 27 2.93 -6.81 -2.31
CA LEU A 27 2.89 -6.22 -0.97
C LEU A 27 4.20 -6.42 -0.21
N ALA A 28 4.88 -7.56 -0.40
CA ALA A 28 6.21 -7.78 0.14
C ALA A 28 7.24 -6.81 -0.47
N GLY A 29 7.12 -6.51 -1.77
CA GLY A 29 7.90 -5.48 -2.44
C GLY A 29 7.65 -4.07 -1.86
N HIS A 30 6.38 -3.72 -1.64
CA HIS A 30 5.99 -2.46 -0.99
C HIS A 30 6.67 -2.28 0.36
N TRP A 31 6.57 -3.30 1.22
CA TRP A 31 7.22 -3.32 2.53
C TRP A 31 8.74 -3.20 2.43
N GLY A 32 9.35 -3.89 1.45
CA GLY A 32 10.78 -3.81 1.19
C GLY A 32 11.25 -2.38 0.88
N ALA A 33 10.50 -1.64 0.05
CA ALA A 33 10.80 -0.25 -0.27
C ALA A 33 10.61 0.68 0.94
N VAL A 34 9.55 0.54 1.73
CA VAL A 34 9.34 1.30 2.98
C VAL A 34 10.44 1.03 4.01
N LYS A 35 10.89 -0.23 4.13
CA LYS A 35 12.04 -0.58 4.96
C LYS A 35 13.31 0.10 4.46
N ALA A 36 13.58 0.06 3.15
CA ALA A 36 14.75 0.71 2.56
C ALA A 36 14.74 2.23 2.77
N LEU A 37 13.57 2.87 2.68
CA LEU A 37 13.39 4.28 3.01
C LEU A 37 13.77 4.57 4.47
N THR A 38 13.25 3.75 5.39
CA THR A 38 13.50 3.90 6.83
C THR A 38 14.99 3.72 7.17
N ASP A 39 15.62 2.68 6.62
CA ASP A 39 17.04 2.40 6.82
C ASP A 39 17.92 3.51 6.21
N SER A 40 17.57 4.00 5.02
CA SER A 40 18.30 5.08 4.34
C SER A 40 18.21 6.38 5.12
N ALA A 41 17.01 6.76 5.58
CA ALA A 41 16.81 7.95 6.40
C ALA A 41 17.56 7.87 7.74
N LYS A 42 17.58 6.69 8.38
CA LYS A 42 18.40 6.46 9.59
C LYS A 42 19.90 6.62 9.32
N SER A 43 20.37 6.21 8.14
CA SER A 43 21.76 6.39 7.70
C SER A 43 22.05 7.78 7.11
N LYS A 44 21.05 8.66 7.01
CA LYS A 44 21.11 9.99 6.37
C LYS A 44 21.53 9.93 4.89
N SER A 45 21.13 8.87 4.19
CA SER A 45 21.43 8.65 2.78
C SER A 45 20.32 9.17 1.89
N VAL A 46 20.45 10.41 1.42
CA VAL A 46 19.46 11.04 0.52
C VAL A 46 19.27 10.21 -0.76
N ALA A 47 20.35 9.76 -1.39
CA ALA A 47 20.26 8.92 -2.58
C ALA A 47 19.56 7.57 -2.29
N GLY A 48 19.70 7.03 -1.07
CA GLY A 48 18.99 5.83 -0.65
C GLY A 48 17.49 6.07 -0.45
N GLU A 49 17.12 7.22 0.13
CA GLU A 49 15.73 7.64 0.29
C GLU A 49 15.05 7.86 -1.08
N ASP A 50 15.71 8.56 -2.00
CA ASP A 50 15.22 8.79 -3.37
C ASP A 50 15.01 7.47 -4.12
N LYS A 51 15.98 6.55 -4.02
CA LYS A 51 15.84 5.22 -4.62
C LYS A 51 14.66 4.47 -4.02
N ALA A 52 14.52 4.47 -2.70
CA ALA A 52 13.45 3.77 -2.02
C ALA A 52 12.07 4.34 -2.40
N MET A 53 11.94 5.67 -2.53
CA MET A 53 10.71 6.31 -2.99
C MET A 53 10.39 5.97 -4.45
N ASN A 54 11.39 5.90 -5.33
CA ASN A 54 11.19 5.46 -6.70
C ASN A 54 10.75 3.99 -6.78
N ASP A 55 11.41 3.11 -6.02
CA ASP A 55 11.03 1.69 -5.92
C ASP A 55 9.58 1.54 -5.39
N LEU A 56 9.19 2.37 -4.42
CA LEU A 56 7.84 2.40 -3.85
C LEU A 56 6.80 2.84 -4.89
N GLY A 57 7.10 3.89 -5.68
CA GLY A 57 6.23 4.35 -6.75
C GLY A 57 6.06 3.33 -7.87
N MET A 58 7.14 2.68 -8.32
CA MET A 58 7.06 1.60 -9.30
C MET A 58 6.25 0.41 -8.77
N ASN A 59 6.38 0.09 -7.47
CA ASN A 59 5.61 -0.96 -6.83
C ASN A 59 4.11 -0.61 -6.71
N ALA A 60 3.78 0.65 -6.41
CA ALA A 60 2.40 1.15 -6.41
C ALA A 60 1.71 0.91 -7.76
N GLY A 61 2.37 1.31 -8.86
CA GLY A 61 1.85 1.07 -10.21
C GLY A 61 1.71 -0.42 -10.54
N ALA A 62 2.64 -1.27 -10.09
CA ALA A 62 2.55 -2.71 -10.29
C ALA A 62 1.36 -3.33 -9.52
N ILE A 63 1.06 -2.87 -8.30
CA ILE A 63 -0.12 -3.28 -7.53
C ILE A 63 -1.40 -2.81 -8.22
N ALA A 64 -1.46 -1.53 -8.61
CA ALA A 64 -2.61 -0.94 -9.27
C ALA A 64 -2.98 -1.69 -10.56
N LYS A 65 -1.98 -1.96 -11.42
CA LYS A 65 -2.15 -2.72 -12.65
C LYS A 65 -2.60 -4.15 -12.39
N PHE A 66 -2.01 -4.83 -11.39
CA PHE A 66 -2.37 -6.19 -11.04
C PHE A 66 -3.84 -6.29 -10.61
N LEU A 67 -4.29 -5.38 -9.74
CA LEU A 67 -5.65 -5.35 -9.25
C LEU A 67 -6.65 -4.98 -10.35
N ALA A 68 -6.40 -3.89 -11.09
CA ALA A 68 -7.27 -3.47 -12.20
C ALA A 68 -7.36 -4.51 -13.32
N GLY A 69 -6.30 -5.30 -13.54
CA GLY A 69 -6.33 -6.44 -14.46
C GLY A 69 -7.22 -7.60 -14.00
N ALA A 70 -7.47 -7.74 -12.70
CA ALA A 70 -8.35 -8.77 -12.14
C ALA A 70 -9.83 -8.34 -12.07
N ASN A 71 -10.09 -7.03 -11.91
CA ASN A 71 -11.42 -6.49 -11.72
C ASN A 71 -11.69 -5.26 -12.59
N PRO A 72 -12.65 -5.31 -13.53
CA PRO A 72 -12.99 -4.18 -14.39
C PRO A 72 -13.65 -3.00 -13.64
N ASN A 73 -14.04 -3.18 -12.38
CA ASN A 73 -14.64 -2.13 -11.55
C ASN A 73 -13.58 -1.22 -10.88
N TRP A 74 -12.30 -1.58 -10.95
CA TRP A 74 -11.22 -0.72 -10.49
C TRP A 74 -10.53 -0.04 -11.66
N LYS A 75 -10.31 1.27 -11.55
CA LYS A 75 -9.47 2.01 -12.48
C LYS A 75 -8.04 1.97 -11.99
N GLU A 76 -7.11 1.56 -12.86
CA GLU A 76 -5.67 1.52 -12.56
C GLU A 76 -5.16 2.88 -12.06
N SER A 77 -5.57 3.98 -12.69
CA SER A 77 -5.18 5.34 -12.30
C SER A 77 -5.58 5.73 -10.88
N ASP A 78 -6.76 5.29 -10.45
CA ASP A 78 -7.32 5.66 -9.15
C ASP A 78 -6.62 4.86 -8.06
N LEU A 79 -6.37 3.56 -8.31
CA LEU A 79 -5.57 2.72 -7.42
C LEU A 79 -4.13 3.20 -7.31
N ASP A 80 -3.49 3.55 -8.43
CA ASP A 80 -2.11 4.05 -8.43
C ASP A 80 -2.00 5.36 -7.64
N SER A 81 -2.91 6.30 -7.89
CA SER A 81 -2.97 7.56 -7.14
C SER A 81 -3.14 7.35 -5.64
N ALA A 82 -4.03 6.44 -5.23
CA ALA A 82 -4.25 6.12 -3.83
C ALA A 82 -3.01 5.47 -3.18
N LEU A 83 -2.34 4.56 -3.88
CA LEU A 83 -1.12 3.91 -3.40
C LEU A 83 0.07 4.86 -3.32
N LEU A 84 0.18 5.84 -4.23
CA LEU A 84 1.19 6.89 -4.18
C LEU A 84 0.97 7.84 -2.99
N MET A 85 -0.29 8.20 -2.70
CA MET A 85 -0.62 8.96 -1.48
C MET A 85 -0.19 8.18 -0.22
N HIS A 86 -0.50 6.89 -0.16
CA HIS A 86 -0.05 6.02 0.93
C HIS A 86 1.49 5.95 1.03
N GLY A 87 2.19 5.90 -0.10
CA GLY A 87 3.65 6.00 -0.13
C GLY A 87 4.18 7.32 0.44
N GLY A 88 3.47 8.43 0.19
CA GLY A 88 3.73 9.74 0.80
C GLY A 88 3.54 9.74 2.32
N ASP A 89 2.54 9.03 2.83
CA ASP A 89 2.31 8.90 4.28
C ASP A 89 3.49 8.19 4.97
N HIS A 90 4.02 7.13 4.34
CA HIS A 90 5.22 6.46 4.81
C HIS A 90 6.42 7.41 4.91
N ARG A 91 6.62 8.24 3.87
CA ARG A 91 7.67 9.26 3.86
C ARG A 91 7.51 10.25 5.01
N LYS A 92 6.30 10.81 5.18
CA LYS A 92 5.98 11.74 6.27
C LYS A 92 6.25 11.13 7.64
N GLN A 93 5.85 9.88 7.85
CA GLN A 93 6.11 9.17 9.10
C GLN A 93 7.60 8.99 9.39
N VAL A 94 8.37 8.55 8.40
CA VAL A 94 9.82 8.39 8.53
C VAL A 94 10.46 9.73 8.89
N ASP A 95 10.08 10.81 8.23
CA ASP A 95 10.59 12.16 8.51
C ASP A 95 10.31 12.63 9.94
N LEU A 96 9.08 12.45 10.41
CA LEU A 96 8.70 12.80 11.79
C LEU A 96 9.49 11.97 12.81
N MET A 97 9.73 10.69 12.53
CA MET A 97 10.55 9.84 13.38
C MET A 97 12.02 10.28 13.41
N MET A 98 12.62 10.59 12.24
CA MET A 98 14.03 10.99 12.15
C MET A 98 14.30 12.36 12.76
N SER A 99 13.36 13.29 12.61
CA SER A 99 13.42 14.63 13.23
C SER A 99 13.09 14.62 14.73
N ARG A 100 12.66 13.48 15.29
CA ARG A 100 12.18 13.35 16.67
C ARG A 100 11.04 14.32 16.98
N ALA A 101 10.12 14.50 16.03
CA ALA A 101 8.94 15.33 16.19
C ALA A 101 8.12 14.91 17.43
N PRO A 102 7.33 15.82 18.04
CA PRO A 102 6.47 15.49 19.17
C PRO A 102 5.58 14.27 18.90
N LYS A 103 5.34 13.43 19.92
CA LYS A 103 4.50 12.22 19.79
C LYS A 103 3.09 12.51 19.25
N GLY A 104 2.54 13.69 19.54
CA GLY A 104 1.24 14.12 19.02
C GLY A 104 1.24 14.26 17.49
N GLU A 105 2.31 14.79 16.91
CA GLU A 105 2.45 14.93 15.44
C GLU A 105 2.65 13.59 14.76
N GLN A 106 3.49 12.72 15.34
CA GLN A 106 3.66 11.34 14.86
C GLN A 106 2.33 10.56 14.90
N GLY A 107 1.56 10.74 15.98
CA GLY A 107 0.24 10.15 16.15
C GLY A 107 -0.78 10.68 15.14
N ALA A 108 -0.82 11.99 14.89
CA ALA A 108 -1.70 12.59 13.89
C ALA A 108 -1.41 12.07 12.48
N ALA A 109 -0.13 12.01 12.08
CA ALA A 109 0.28 11.44 10.81
C ALA A 109 -0.06 9.94 10.70
N TRP A 110 -0.12 9.22 11.83
CA TRP A 110 -0.45 7.79 11.85
C TRP A 110 -1.94 7.60 11.59
N THR A 111 -2.77 8.40 12.27
CA THR A 111 -4.22 8.42 12.03
C THR A 111 -4.56 8.76 10.59
N GLU A 112 -3.88 9.74 9.98
CA GLU A 112 -4.08 10.10 8.57
C GLU A 112 -3.72 8.94 7.61
N MET A 113 -2.56 8.32 7.84
CA MET A 113 -2.12 7.15 7.08
C MET A 113 -3.10 5.97 7.22
N GLN A 114 -3.64 5.73 8.41
CA GLN A 114 -4.66 4.70 8.63
C GLN A 114 -5.93 5.00 7.83
N HIS A 115 -6.39 6.25 7.87
CA HIS A 115 -7.57 6.67 7.10
C HIS A 115 -7.38 6.46 5.59
N HIS A 116 -6.20 6.79 5.03
CA HIS A 116 -5.92 6.51 3.61
C HIS A 116 -5.92 5.01 3.30
N MET A 117 -5.42 4.17 4.21
CA MET A 117 -5.48 2.72 4.05
C MET A 117 -6.91 2.16 4.14
N ASP A 118 -7.75 2.71 5.01
CA ASP A 118 -9.16 2.34 5.11
C ASP A 118 -9.88 2.69 3.80
N MET A 119 -9.63 3.87 3.23
CA MET A 119 -10.18 4.27 1.92
C MET A 119 -9.76 3.34 0.78
N ILE A 120 -8.51 2.88 0.76
CA ILE A 120 -8.04 1.88 -0.22
C ILE A 120 -8.77 0.56 0.01
N ALA A 121 -8.89 0.11 1.26
CA ALA A 121 -9.57 -1.14 1.61
C ALA A 121 -11.04 -1.12 1.18
N ASP A 122 -11.76 -0.03 1.42
CA ASP A 122 -13.15 0.15 1.01
C ASP A 122 -13.30 0.11 -0.52
N ALA A 123 -12.43 0.80 -1.26
CA ALA A 123 -12.45 0.74 -2.73
C ALA A 123 -12.23 -0.69 -3.26
N LEU A 124 -11.36 -1.46 -2.62
CA LEU A 124 -11.15 -2.88 -2.95
C LEU A 124 -12.37 -3.73 -2.59
N ALA A 125 -12.92 -3.57 -1.39
CA ALA A 125 -14.13 -4.29 -0.99
C ALA A 125 -15.30 -4.03 -1.96
N ASP A 126 -15.53 -2.76 -2.32
CA ASP A 126 -16.56 -2.34 -3.26
C ASP A 126 -16.41 -2.97 -4.64
N GLY A 127 -15.19 -2.99 -5.18
CA GLY A 127 -14.94 -3.60 -6.48
C GLY A 127 -15.19 -5.10 -6.45
N ILE A 128 -14.75 -5.80 -5.41
CA ILE A 128 -14.99 -7.23 -5.23
C ILE A 128 -16.49 -7.51 -5.15
N ALA A 129 -17.24 -6.73 -4.35
CA ALA A 129 -18.68 -6.88 -4.22
C ALA A 129 -19.42 -6.64 -5.55
N LYS A 130 -18.97 -5.67 -6.37
CA LYS A 130 -19.53 -5.43 -7.71
C LYS A 130 -19.27 -6.57 -8.69
N GLN A 131 -18.11 -7.21 -8.63
CA GLN A 131 -17.76 -8.31 -9.53
C GLN A 131 -18.33 -9.66 -9.07
N PHE A 132 -18.43 -9.88 -7.77
CA PHE A 132 -18.92 -11.12 -7.15
C PHE A 132 -20.04 -10.82 -6.14
N PRO A 133 -21.22 -10.37 -6.61
CA PRO A 133 -22.33 -10.02 -5.72
C PRO A 133 -22.79 -11.18 -4.83
N ASP A 134 -22.67 -12.42 -5.32
CA ASP A 134 -23.05 -13.63 -4.58
C ASP A 134 -22.01 -14.09 -3.55
N LYS A 135 -20.80 -13.52 -3.56
CA LYS A 135 -19.74 -13.77 -2.57
C LYS A 135 -19.63 -12.67 -1.51
N ALA A 136 -20.45 -11.62 -1.61
CA ALA A 136 -20.44 -10.47 -0.70
C ALA A 136 -21.32 -10.68 0.56
N ASN A 137 -21.83 -11.90 0.79
CA ASN A 137 -22.71 -12.26 1.90
C ASN A 137 -22.05 -13.23 2.88
#